data_AF-P23613-F1
#
_entry.id   AF-P23613-F1
#
_cell.length_a   1.000
_cell.length_b   1.000
_cell.length_c   1.000
_cell.angle_alpha   90.00
_cell.angle_beta   90.00
_cell.angle_gamma   90.00
#
_symmetry.space_group_name_H-M   'P 1'
#
loop_
_entity.id
_entity.type
_entity.pdbx_description
1 polymer ?
#
loop_
_entity_poly.entity_id
_entity_poly.type
_entity_poly.pdbx_seq_one_letter_code
_entity_poly.pdbx_strand_id
1 'polypeptide(L)'
;MGAFTFKHSFFGSFVECSGVLQTVFIFLLIPCCLADKRAPPLIPNVPLLWVWNAPTEFCIGGTNQPLDMSFFSIVGTPRKNITGQSITLYYVDRLGYYPYIDPHTGAIVHGGLPQLMNLQQHLRKSRQDILFYMPTDSVGLAVIDWEEWRPTWTRNWRPKDIYRNKSIELVKSQHPQYNHSYAVAVAKRDFERTGKAFMLETLKLGKSLRPSSLWGYYLFPDCYNTHFTKPNYDGHCPPIELQRNNDLQWLWNDSTALYPSVYLTSRVRSSQNGALYVRNRVHESIRVSKLMDDKNPLPIYVYIRLVFTDQTTTFLELDDLVHSVGEIVPLGVSGIIIWGSLSLTRSLVSCIGLENYMKGTLLPYLINVTLAAKMCGQVLCKNQGICTRKDWNTNTYLHLNATNFDIELQQNGKFVVHGKPSLEDLQEFSKNFHCSCYTNVACKDRLDVHNVRSVNVCTANNICIDAVLNFPSLDDDDEPPITDDTSQNQDSISDITSSAPPSSHILPKDLSWCLFLLSIFSQHWKYLL
;
A
#
# COMPACT_ATOMS: atom_id res chain seq x y z
N MET A 1 -54.72 -44.41 -53.82
CA MET A 1 -54.34 -45.71 -53.23
C MET A 1 -54.12 -45.49 -51.74
N GLY A 2 -54.72 -46.34 -50.91
CA GLY A 2 -54.92 -46.10 -49.49
C GLY A 2 -53.66 -46.13 -48.61
N ALA A 3 -53.81 -45.41 -47.50
CA ALA A 3 -53.25 -45.57 -46.16
C ALA A 3 -52.03 -46.48 -45.96
N PHE A 4 -50.97 -45.89 -45.39
CA PHE A 4 -50.24 -46.49 -44.28
C PHE A 4 -49.92 -45.43 -43.23
N THR A 5 -50.62 -45.54 -42.11
CA THR A 5 -50.28 -44.93 -40.83
C THR A 5 -49.08 -45.64 -40.23
N PHE A 6 -48.00 -44.91 -39.92
CA PHE A 6 -47.03 -45.31 -38.91
C PHE A 6 -46.82 -44.15 -37.93
N LYS A 7 -47.39 -44.33 -36.73
CA LYS A 7 -46.98 -43.63 -35.51
C LYS A 7 -45.62 -44.20 -35.10
N HIS A 8 -44.59 -43.38 -35.03
CA HIS A 8 -43.52 -43.56 -34.05
C HIS A 8 -42.98 -42.19 -33.64
N SER A 9 -43.36 -41.79 -32.43
CA SER A 9 -42.69 -40.77 -31.65
C SER A 9 -41.25 -41.22 -31.39
N PHE A 10 -40.26 -40.47 -31.89
CA PHE A 10 -38.91 -40.49 -31.34
C PHE A 10 -38.39 -39.08 -31.21
N PHE A 11 -38.32 -38.67 -29.95
CA PHE A 11 -37.17 -38.05 -29.28
C PHE A 11 -36.43 -36.90 -29.95
N GLY A 12 -36.42 -35.80 -29.21
CA GLY A 12 -35.21 -35.01 -29.03
C GLY A 12 -35.07 -33.88 -30.04
N SER A 13 -35.84 -32.81 -29.85
CA SER A 13 -35.39 -31.49 -30.26
C SER A 13 -34.09 -31.20 -29.51
N PHE A 14 -32.96 -31.50 -30.13
CA PHE A 14 -31.71 -30.82 -29.85
C PHE A 14 -32.01 -29.34 -30.07
N VAL A 15 -32.29 -28.62 -28.98
CA VAL A 15 -32.19 -27.17 -28.97
C VAL A 15 -30.71 -26.92 -29.21
N GLU A 16 -30.38 -26.62 -30.46
CA GLU A 16 -29.14 -25.99 -30.88
C GLU A 16 -28.95 -24.78 -29.96
N CYS A 17 -28.18 -24.98 -28.89
CA CYS A 17 -27.81 -23.93 -27.97
C CYS A 17 -26.79 -23.09 -28.74
N SER A 18 -27.30 -22.14 -29.52
CA SER A 18 -26.49 -21.24 -30.34
C SER A 18 -25.34 -20.69 -29.50
N GLY A 19 -24.11 -20.69 -30.04
CA GLY A 19 -22.87 -20.34 -29.33
C GLY A 19 -22.87 -18.98 -28.63
N VAL A 20 -23.88 -18.14 -28.91
CA VAL A 20 -24.16 -16.86 -28.25
C VAL A 20 -24.42 -17.04 -26.73
N LEU A 21 -25.12 -18.10 -26.30
CA LEU A 21 -25.42 -18.31 -24.88
C LEU A 21 -24.17 -18.67 -24.06
N GLN A 22 -23.24 -19.45 -24.62
CA GLN A 22 -21.97 -19.77 -23.93
C GLN A 22 -21.07 -18.55 -23.79
N THR A 23 -21.08 -17.62 -24.76
CA THR A 23 -20.26 -16.41 -24.65
C THR A 23 -20.81 -15.45 -23.59
N VAL A 24 -22.14 -15.30 -23.51
CA VAL A 24 -22.80 -14.43 -22.52
C VAL A 24 -22.58 -14.93 -21.08
N PHE A 25 -22.58 -16.25 -20.84
CA PHE A 25 -22.30 -16.79 -19.51
C PHE A 25 -20.84 -16.60 -19.06
N ILE A 26 -19.88 -16.67 -19.98
CA ILE A 26 -18.46 -16.39 -19.67
C ILE A 26 -18.28 -14.90 -19.32
N PHE A 27 -18.92 -13.98 -20.05
CA PHE A 27 -18.84 -12.54 -19.75
C PHE A 27 -19.57 -12.12 -18.46
N LEU A 28 -20.60 -12.85 -18.02
CA LEU A 28 -21.29 -12.58 -16.75
C LEU A 28 -20.56 -13.17 -15.52
N LEU A 29 -19.75 -14.21 -15.69
CA LEU A 29 -19.01 -14.82 -14.59
C LEU A 29 -17.64 -14.18 -14.32
N ILE A 30 -17.05 -13.49 -15.31
CA ILE A 30 -15.70 -12.88 -15.17
C ILE A 30 -15.68 -11.64 -14.23
N PRO A 31 -16.68 -10.73 -14.19
CA PRO A 31 -16.61 -9.57 -13.31
C PRO A 31 -16.90 -9.87 -11.83
N CYS A 32 -17.63 -10.95 -11.51
CA CYS A 32 -18.11 -11.17 -10.13
C CYS A 32 -17.06 -11.73 -9.16
N CYS A 33 -15.87 -12.13 -9.62
CA CYS A 33 -14.89 -12.84 -8.78
C CYS A 33 -13.50 -12.20 -8.71
N LEU A 34 -13.26 -11.04 -9.32
CA LEU A 34 -12.04 -10.27 -9.05
C LEU A 34 -12.20 -9.54 -7.73
N ALA A 35 -12.18 -10.29 -6.63
CA ALA A 35 -12.16 -9.72 -5.29
C ALA A 35 -10.93 -8.81 -5.14
N ASP A 36 -11.15 -7.52 -4.92
CA ASP A 36 -10.07 -6.56 -4.71
C ASP A 36 -9.33 -6.87 -3.41
N LYS A 37 -8.17 -7.53 -3.50
CA LYS A 37 -7.38 -7.92 -2.33
C LYS A 37 -6.43 -6.82 -1.86
N ARG A 38 -6.16 -6.83 -0.55
CA ARG A 38 -5.09 -6.06 0.11
C ARG A 38 -4.32 -6.95 1.07
N ALA A 39 -3.05 -6.61 1.29
CA ALA A 39 -2.24 -7.28 2.29
C ALA A 39 -2.87 -7.13 3.69
N PRO A 40 -2.80 -8.17 4.54
CA PRO A 40 -3.26 -8.07 5.91
C PRO A 40 -2.41 -7.06 6.72
N PRO A 41 -2.94 -6.53 7.83
CA PRO A 41 -2.19 -5.61 8.69
C PRO A 41 -0.92 -6.24 9.26
N LEU A 42 0.17 -5.46 9.36
CA LEU A 42 1.43 -5.90 9.99
C LEU A 42 1.27 -6.10 11.50
N ILE A 43 0.53 -5.21 12.15
CA ILE A 43 0.18 -5.28 13.57
C ILE A 43 -1.32 -5.61 13.66
N PRO A 44 -1.72 -6.65 14.43
CA PRO A 44 -3.13 -6.99 14.60
C PRO A 44 -3.98 -5.77 15.00
N ASN A 45 -5.17 -5.65 14.42
CA ASN A 45 -6.13 -4.56 14.68
C ASN A 45 -5.65 -3.12 14.33
N VAL A 46 -4.51 -2.98 13.64
CA VAL A 46 -3.99 -1.71 13.13
C VAL A 46 -3.98 -1.73 11.58
N PRO A 47 -5.14 -1.58 10.93
CA PRO A 47 -5.25 -1.71 9.47
C PRO A 47 -4.53 -0.61 8.69
N LEU A 48 -4.36 0.57 9.30
CA LEU A 48 -3.55 1.67 8.79
C LEU A 48 -2.41 1.92 9.77
N LEU A 49 -1.20 1.51 9.40
CA LEU A 49 -0.02 1.66 10.25
C LEU A 49 0.60 3.06 10.10
N TRP A 50 0.68 3.81 11.21
CA TRP A 50 1.41 5.07 11.28
C TRP A 50 2.83 4.85 11.79
N VAL A 51 3.81 5.21 10.98
CA VAL A 51 5.23 5.03 11.28
C VAL A 51 5.92 6.38 11.30
N TRP A 52 6.60 6.69 12.40
CA TRP A 52 7.45 7.86 12.53
C TRP A 52 8.90 7.49 12.24
N ASN A 53 9.53 8.14 11.26
CA ASN A 53 10.94 7.95 10.93
C ASN A 53 11.68 9.29 10.80
N ALA A 54 11.80 10.01 11.92
CA ALA A 54 12.50 11.29 12.00
C ALA A 54 13.28 11.41 13.33
N PRO A 55 14.37 12.19 13.37
CA PRO A 55 15.27 12.27 14.53
C PRO A 55 14.74 13.21 15.63
N THR A 56 13.56 12.89 16.19
CA THR A 56 12.87 13.70 17.21
C THR A 56 13.36 13.48 18.63
N GLU A 57 14.26 12.53 18.88
CA GLU A 57 14.84 12.29 20.20
C GLU A 57 15.65 13.48 20.75
N PHE A 58 16.03 14.42 19.89
CA PHE A 58 16.66 15.68 20.29
C PHE A 58 15.66 16.74 20.75
N CYS A 59 14.38 16.56 20.44
CA CYS A 59 13.35 17.49 20.84
C CYS A 59 12.89 17.17 22.25
N ILE A 60 13.40 18.00 23.16
CA ILE A 60 12.74 18.26 24.42
C ILE A 60 11.82 19.47 24.15
N GLY A 61 10.50 19.25 24.16
CA GLY A 61 9.46 20.23 23.85
C GLY A 61 9.42 21.39 24.84
N GLY A 62 8.45 22.29 24.67
CA GLY A 62 8.36 23.52 25.47
C GLY A 62 8.24 23.31 26.98
N THR A 63 7.74 22.15 27.40
CA THR A 63 7.58 21.73 28.81
C THR A 63 8.79 20.99 29.38
N ASN A 64 9.92 20.98 28.68
CA ASN A 64 11.09 20.15 29.02
C ASN A 64 10.80 18.63 28.99
N GLN A 65 9.80 18.21 28.20
CA GLN A 65 9.40 16.82 28.00
C GLN A 65 9.63 16.38 26.55
N PRO A 66 9.94 15.10 26.28
CA PRO A 66 9.97 14.59 24.91
C PRO A 66 8.63 14.81 24.19
N LEU A 67 8.67 14.93 22.86
CA LEU A 67 7.45 14.95 22.05
C LEU A 67 6.62 13.69 22.31
N ASP A 68 5.30 13.84 22.45
CA ASP A 68 4.39 12.71 22.58
C ASP A 68 4.28 11.96 21.25
N MET A 69 4.92 10.80 21.18
CA MET A 69 4.93 9.91 20.02
C MET A 69 3.92 8.76 20.14
N SER A 70 3.07 8.74 21.16
CA SER A 70 2.19 7.60 21.48
C SER A 70 1.23 7.22 20.36
N PHE A 71 0.84 8.18 19.51
CA PHE A 71 -0.04 7.94 18.36
C PHE A 71 0.57 6.99 17.31
N PHE A 72 1.89 6.99 17.16
CA PHE A 72 2.58 6.21 16.14
C PHE A 72 2.89 4.80 16.63
N SER A 73 2.46 3.78 15.89
CA SER A 73 2.69 2.37 16.26
C SER A 73 4.15 1.95 16.13
N ILE A 74 4.90 2.58 15.23
CA ILE A 74 6.35 2.40 15.09
C ILE A 74 7.00 3.78 15.13
N VAL A 75 7.99 3.93 16.00
CA VAL A 75 8.83 5.12 16.09
C VAL A 75 10.28 4.71 15.88
N GLY A 76 10.97 5.38 14.97
CA GLY A 76 12.39 5.22 14.73
C GLY A 76 13.03 6.50 14.22
N THR A 77 14.36 6.51 14.19
CA THR A 77 15.21 7.62 13.77
C THR A 77 16.14 7.16 12.64
N PRO A 78 16.36 7.99 11.60
CA PRO A 78 17.25 7.64 10.49
C PRO A 78 18.73 7.73 10.85
N ARG A 79 19.10 7.96 12.12
CA ARG A 79 20.50 8.12 12.55
C ARG A 79 21.35 6.87 12.40
N LYS A 80 22.64 7.08 12.14
CA LYS A 80 23.62 6.03 11.87
C LYS A 80 23.99 5.15 13.07
N ASN A 81 23.91 5.65 14.30
CA ASN A 81 24.41 4.91 15.47
C ASN A 81 23.29 4.24 16.29
N ILE A 82 22.06 4.22 15.79
CA ILE A 82 20.91 3.66 16.50
C ILE A 82 20.52 2.32 15.85
N THR A 83 20.43 1.28 16.67
CA THR A 83 20.16 -0.10 16.27
C THR A 83 18.93 -0.65 17.02
N GLY A 84 18.40 -1.80 16.59
CA GLY A 84 17.27 -2.45 17.28
C GLY A 84 15.92 -1.76 17.11
N GLN A 85 15.75 -0.96 16.05
CA GLN A 85 14.52 -0.22 15.77
C GLN A 85 13.54 -1.03 14.93
N SER A 86 12.23 -0.89 15.17
CA SER A 86 11.17 -1.53 14.36
C SER A 86 11.03 -0.95 12.95
N ILE A 87 11.71 0.15 12.65
CA ILE A 87 11.97 0.61 11.28
C ILE A 87 13.47 0.88 11.12
N THR A 88 14.09 0.19 10.16
CA THR A 88 15.50 0.37 9.82
C THR A 88 15.63 0.91 8.41
N LEU A 89 16.20 2.10 8.27
CA LEU A 89 16.47 2.75 7.00
C LEU A 89 17.97 2.64 6.67
N TYR A 90 18.31 2.00 5.56
CA TYR A 90 19.69 1.77 5.12
C TYR A 90 20.07 2.76 4.02
N TYR A 91 20.80 3.83 4.39
CA TYR A 91 21.45 4.73 3.42
C TYR A 91 22.69 4.06 2.77
N VAL A 92 23.22 4.72 1.75
CA VAL A 92 24.39 4.31 0.95
C VAL A 92 25.62 3.90 1.76
N ASP A 93 25.81 4.45 2.97
CA ASP A 93 26.97 4.22 3.85
C ASP A 93 26.68 3.23 5.00
N ARG A 94 25.54 2.53 4.94
CA ARG A 94 25.04 1.66 6.03
C ARG A 94 24.68 0.25 5.62
N LEU A 95 24.88 -0.13 4.35
CA LEU A 95 24.56 -1.47 3.88
C LEU A 95 25.55 -1.96 2.82
N GLY A 96 26.55 -2.68 3.27
CA GLY A 96 27.56 -3.26 2.39
C GLY A 96 28.45 -2.21 1.73
N TYR A 97 29.15 -2.65 0.69
CA TYR A 97 29.92 -1.76 -0.19
C TYR A 97 29.07 -1.36 -1.38
N TYR A 98 28.05 -0.54 -1.17
CA TYR A 98 27.22 -0.02 -2.27
C TYR A 98 28.06 0.92 -3.14
N PRO A 99 28.27 0.62 -4.43
CA PRO A 99 29.13 1.44 -5.30
C PRO A 99 28.36 2.65 -5.83
N TYR A 100 28.91 3.84 -5.62
CA TYR A 100 28.32 5.08 -6.13
C TYR A 100 29.37 6.17 -6.36
N ILE A 101 28.99 7.18 -7.14
CA ILE A 101 29.78 8.38 -7.37
C ILE A 101 29.12 9.48 -6.56
N ASP A 102 29.85 10.08 -5.63
CA ASP A 102 29.31 11.12 -4.76
C ASP A 102 28.78 12.29 -5.61
N PRO A 103 27.50 12.68 -5.47
CA PRO A 103 26.87 13.65 -6.36
C PRO A 103 27.39 15.08 -6.19
N HIS A 104 28.10 15.39 -5.09
CA HIS A 104 28.60 16.73 -4.79
C HIS A 104 30.08 16.89 -5.15
N THR A 105 30.89 15.88 -4.87
CA THR A 105 32.34 15.89 -5.03
C THR A 105 32.82 15.12 -6.25
N GLY A 106 31.98 14.23 -6.81
CA GLY A 106 32.38 13.30 -7.87
C GLY A 106 33.29 12.17 -7.39
N ALA A 107 33.47 12.01 -6.07
CA ALA A 107 34.33 10.97 -5.50
C ALA A 107 33.81 9.56 -5.85
N ILE A 108 34.71 8.68 -6.29
CA ILE A 108 34.40 7.30 -6.63
C ILE A 108 34.40 6.46 -5.34
N VAL A 109 33.21 6.05 -4.89
CA VAL A 109 33.05 5.25 -3.67
C VAL A 109 32.82 3.77 -4.05
N HIS A 110 33.64 2.88 -3.48
CA HIS A 110 33.58 1.43 -3.75
C HIS A 110 33.63 1.08 -5.25
N GLY A 111 34.42 1.83 -6.03
CA GLY A 111 34.53 1.65 -7.49
C GLY A 111 33.48 2.42 -8.31
N GLY A 112 32.50 3.05 -7.67
CA GLY A 112 31.55 3.99 -8.29
C GLY A 112 30.46 3.37 -9.18
N LEU A 113 30.70 2.18 -9.71
CA LEU A 113 29.79 1.45 -10.59
C LEU A 113 29.52 0.04 -10.06
N PRO A 114 28.29 -0.49 -10.24
CA PRO A 114 27.98 -1.87 -9.89
C PRO A 114 28.83 -2.88 -10.68
N GLN A 115 29.32 -2.54 -11.88
CA GLN A 115 30.22 -3.40 -12.66
C GLN A 115 31.61 -3.59 -12.03
N LEU A 116 32.04 -2.65 -11.19
CA LEU A 116 33.41 -2.61 -10.65
C LEU A 116 33.53 -3.15 -9.22
N MET A 117 32.41 -3.30 -8.51
CA MET A 117 32.40 -3.79 -7.14
C MET A 117 32.18 -5.31 -7.09
N ASN A 118 32.99 -6.00 -6.30
CA ASN A 118 32.82 -7.41 -6.04
C ASN A 118 31.57 -7.68 -5.19
N LEU A 119 30.54 -8.29 -5.80
CA LEU A 119 29.27 -8.60 -5.16
C LEU A 119 29.43 -9.45 -3.89
N GLN A 120 30.34 -10.43 -3.87
CA GLN A 120 30.53 -11.29 -2.70
C GLN A 120 31.18 -10.54 -1.52
N GLN A 121 32.07 -9.58 -1.79
CA GLN A 121 32.58 -8.70 -0.73
C GLN A 121 31.48 -7.78 -0.21
N HIS A 122 30.67 -7.21 -1.11
CA HIS A 122 29.49 -6.43 -0.73
C HIS A 122 28.56 -7.24 0.19
N LEU A 123 28.13 -8.43 -0.20
CA LEU A 123 27.21 -9.27 0.58
C LEU A 123 27.76 -9.68 1.95
N ARG A 124 29.08 -9.96 2.06
CA ARG A 124 29.71 -10.23 3.38
C ARG A 124 29.61 -9.01 4.30
N LYS A 125 29.88 -7.82 3.78
CA LYS A 125 29.75 -6.58 4.54
C LYS A 125 28.28 -6.27 4.87
N SER A 126 27.36 -6.45 3.91
CA SER A 126 25.92 -6.28 4.11
C SER A 126 25.39 -7.18 5.21
N ARG A 127 25.85 -8.44 5.31
CA ARG A 127 25.49 -9.33 6.42
C ARG A 127 25.88 -8.73 7.76
N GLN A 128 27.11 -8.21 7.89
CA GLN A 128 27.57 -7.58 9.13
C GLN A 128 26.72 -6.36 9.48
N ASP A 129 26.40 -5.52 8.50
CA ASP A 129 25.56 -4.33 8.70
C ASP A 129 24.15 -4.70 9.14
N ILE A 130 23.51 -5.65 8.47
CA ILE A 130 22.15 -6.10 8.82
C ILE A 130 22.12 -6.64 10.25
N LEU A 131 23.09 -7.48 10.62
CA LEU A 131 23.19 -8.03 11.97
C LEU A 131 23.48 -6.95 13.03
N PHE A 132 24.19 -5.88 12.66
CA PHE A 132 24.47 -4.75 13.55
C PHE A 132 23.23 -3.88 13.78
N TYR A 133 22.56 -3.43 12.72
CA TYR A 133 21.41 -2.52 12.83
C TYR A 133 20.15 -3.21 13.35
N MET A 134 19.96 -4.48 13.00
CA MET A 134 18.83 -5.29 13.42
C MET A 134 19.37 -6.48 14.24
N PRO A 135 19.74 -6.32 15.52
CA PRO A 135 20.36 -7.40 16.30
C PRO A 135 19.44 -8.62 16.50
N THR A 136 18.13 -8.42 16.57
CA THR A 136 17.11 -9.46 16.70
C THR A 136 16.26 -9.54 15.43
N ASP A 137 15.71 -10.73 15.13
CA ASP A 137 14.62 -10.84 14.16
C ASP A 137 13.31 -10.46 14.84
N SER A 138 12.66 -9.43 14.34
CA SER A 138 11.46 -8.84 14.95
C SER A 138 10.58 -8.25 13.86
N VAL A 139 9.27 -8.19 14.13
CA VAL A 139 8.31 -7.58 13.22
C VAL A 139 8.64 -6.10 13.05
N GLY A 140 8.73 -5.65 11.81
CA GLY A 140 9.15 -4.29 11.50
C GLY A 140 9.32 -4.03 10.00
N LEU A 141 9.89 -2.88 9.68
CA LEU A 141 10.13 -2.41 8.32
C LEU A 141 11.63 -2.25 8.07
N ALA A 142 12.13 -2.83 6.98
CA ALA A 142 13.51 -2.71 6.53
C ALA A 142 13.53 -2.06 5.14
N VAL A 143 14.01 -0.82 5.08
CA VAL A 143 13.95 0.02 3.88
C VAL A 143 15.35 0.29 3.39
N ILE A 144 15.65 -0.10 2.15
CA ILE A 144 16.94 0.19 1.51
C ILE A 144 16.80 1.47 0.68
N ASP A 145 17.60 2.48 1.03
CA ASP A 145 17.53 3.81 0.45
C ASP A 145 18.78 4.10 -0.39
N TRP A 146 18.77 3.52 -1.60
CA TRP A 146 19.85 3.60 -2.56
C TRP A 146 19.41 4.44 -3.76
N GLU A 147 19.65 5.75 -3.67
CA GLU A 147 19.17 6.68 -4.68
C GLU A 147 20.22 7.11 -5.70
N GLU A 148 21.46 6.64 -5.62
CA GLU A 148 22.54 7.21 -6.41
C GLU A 148 22.47 6.82 -7.88
N TRP A 149 22.13 5.58 -8.17
CA TRP A 149 21.78 5.11 -9.52
C TRP A 149 20.46 4.35 -9.54
N ARG A 150 19.82 4.29 -10.71
CA ARG A 150 18.60 3.52 -10.95
C ARG A 150 18.96 2.20 -11.65
N PRO A 151 18.30 1.07 -11.35
CA PRO A 151 18.65 -0.23 -11.96
C PRO A 151 18.38 -0.29 -13.47
N THR A 152 17.57 0.62 -14.02
CA THR A 152 17.29 0.72 -15.45
C THR A 152 18.14 1.81 -16.08
N TRP A 153 18.93 1.44 -17.10
CA TRP A 153 19.87 2.32 -17.80
C TRP A 153 19.23 3.62 -18.26
N THR A 154 18.02 3.51 -18.83
CA THR A 154 17.30 4.66 -19.39
C THR A 154 16.83 5.65 -18.32
N ARG A 155 16.60 5.20 -17.07
CA ARG A 155 16.22 6.08 -15.94
C ARG A 155 17.40 6.83 -15.32
N ASN A 156 18.63 6.50 -15.71
CA ASN A 156 19.84 7.26 -15.33
C ASN A 156 20.05 8.48 -16.26
N TRP A 157 19.04 9.35 -16.35
CA TRP A 157 19.15 10.67 -16.99
C TRP A 157 19.82 11.68 -16.05
N ARG A 158 20.08 12.90 -16.53
CA ARG A 158 20.76 13.96 -15.75
C ARG A 158 20.09 14.19 -14.38
N PRO A 159 20.85 14.27 -13.28
CA PRO A 159 22.32 14.31 -13.21
C PRO A 159 22.99 12.91 -13.10
N LYS A 160 22.24 11.82 -13.20
CA LYS A 160 22.72 10.43 -13.08
C LYS A 160 23.25 9.85 -14.41
N ASP A 161 23.35 10.66 -15.45
CA ASP A 161 23.95 10.26 -16.73
C ASP A 161 25.45 9.97 -16.61
N ILE A 162 26.10 10.43 -15.53
CA ILE A 162 27.48 10.06 -15.18
C ILE A 162 27.68 8.54 -15.10
N TYR A 163 26.70 7.79 -14.60
CA TYR A 163 26.77 6.32 -14.53
C TYR A 163 26.79 5.69 -15.91
N ARG A 164 26.04 6.26 -16.86
CA ARG A 164 26.06 5.82 -18.27
C ARG A 164 27.41 6.12 -18.90
N ASN A 165 27.91 7.35 -18.72
CA ASN A 165 29.19 7.79 -19.27
C ASN A 165 30.35 6.94 -18.74
N LYS A 166 30.43 6.76 -17.42
CA LYS A 166 31.47 5.94 -16.77
C LYS A 166 31.40 4.48 -17.17
N SER A 167 30.19 3.93 -17.36
CA SER A 167 30.03 2.57 -17.87
C SER A 167 30.52 2.43 -19.32
N ILE A 168 30.28 3.43 -20.18
CA ILE A 168 30.80 3.46 -21.56
C ILE A 168 32.33 3.61 -21.57
N GLU A 169 32.88 4.48 -20.73
CA GLU A 169 34.33 4.64 -20.54
C GLU A 169 35.00 3.32 -20.12
N LEU A 170 34.40 2.62 -19.14
CA LEU A 170 34.89 1.32 -18.69
C LEU A 170 34.96 0.29 -19.82
N VAL A 171 33.90 0.20 -20.64
CA VAL A 171 33.89 -0.72 -21.78
C VAL A 171 34.94 -0.33 -22.81
N LYS A 172 35.08 0.96 -23.13
CA LYS A 172 36.09 1.43 -24.08
C LYS A 172 37.52 1.22 -23.57
N SER A 173 37.77 1.34 -22.27
CA SER A 173 39.12 1.09 -21.71
C SER A 173 39.48 -0.39 -21.75
N GLN A 174 38.50 -1.28 -21.57
CA GLN A 174 38.69 -2.73 -21.63
C GLN A 174 38.73 -3.26 -23.07
N HIS A 175 38.01 -2.59 -23.99
CA HIS A 175 37.87 -2.97 -25.38
C HIS A 175 38.01 -1.76 -26.32
N PRO A 176 39.24 -1.23 -26.51
CA PRO A 176 39.48 -0.03 -27.33
C PRO A 176 39.04 -0.17 -28.79
N GLN A 177 38.95 -1.39 -29.30
CA GLN A 177 38.51 -1.70 -30.67
C GLN A 177 36.99 -1.58 -30.88
N TYR A 178 36.20 -1.50 -29.81
CA TYR A 178 34.75 -1.37 -29.92
C TYR A 178 34.37 0.04 -30.40
N ASN A 179 33.55 0.10 -31.45
CA ASN A 179 32.93 1.36 -31.83
C ASN A 179 31.98 1.88 -30.73
N HIS A 180 31.63 3.17 -30.80
CA HIS A 180 30.86 3.80 -29.72
C HIS A 180 29.49 3.14 -29.48
N SER A 181 28.72 2.87 -30.53
CA SER A 181 27.37 2.29 -30.41
C SER A 181 27.41 0.89 -29.77
N TYR A 182 28.39 0.08 -30.15
CA TYR A 182 28.57 -1.25 -29.56
C TYR A 182 29.03 -1.15 -28.10
N ALA A 183 29.95 -0.22 -27.78
CA ALA A 183 30.35 0.04 -26.40
C ALA A 183 29.17 0.49 -25.52
N VAL A 184 28.25 1.31 -26.05
CA VAL A 184 27.00 1.70 -25.35
C VAL A 184 26.11 0.49 -25.07
N ALA A 185 25.93 -0.39 -26.06
CA ALA A 185 25.10 -1.59 -25.89
C ALA A 185 25.67 -2.54 -24.83
N VAL A 186 26.98 -2.75 -24.84
CA VAL A 186 27.70 -3.56 -23.83
C VAL A 186 27.62 -2.90 -22.46
N ALA A 187 27.87 -1.59 -22.36
CA ALA A 187 27.80 -0.84 -21.11
C ALA A 187 26.41 -0.90 -20.47
N LYS A 188 25.35 -0.74 -21.27
CA LYS A 188 23.96 -0.91 -20.84
C LYS A 188 23.73 -2.30 -20.26
N ARG A 189 24.04 -3.35 -21.05
CA ARG A 189 23.84 -4.75 -20.65
C ARG A 189 24.55 -5.05 -19.33
N ASP A 190 25.81 -4.65 -19.22
CA ASP A 190 26.62 -4.98 -18.05
C ASP A 190 26.16 -4.20 -16.83
N PHE A 191 25.84 -2.90 -16.98
CA PHE A 191 25.29 -2.07 -15.91
C PHE A 191 23.99 -2.65 -15.34
N GLU A 192 22.99 -2.90 -16.19
CA GLU A 192 21.68 -3.40 -15.74
C GLU A 192 21.80 -4.80 -15.13
N ARG A 193 22.64 -5.68 -15.70
CA ARG A 193 22.91 -7.01 -15.13
C ARG A 193 23.50 -6.90 -13.72
N THR A 194 24.54 -6.08 -13.53
CA THR A 194 25.20 -5.97 -12.23
C THR A 194 24.37 -5.17 -11.22
N GLY A 195 23.69 -4.10 -11.66
CA GLY A 195 22.80 -3.32 -10.80
C GLY A 195 21.66 -4.18 -10.27
N LYS A 196 21.04 -4.99 -11.13
CA LYS A 196 20.07 -6.01 -10.71
C LYS A 196 20.65 -6.98 -9.67
N ALA A 197 21.84 -7.54 -9.93
CA ALA A 197 22.46 -8.49 -9.01
C ALA A 197 22.75 -7.88 -7.63
N PHE A 198 23.25 -6.64 -7.58
CA PHE A 198 23.47 -5.91 -6.33
C PHE A 198 22.17 -5.69 -5.55
N MET A 199 21.11 -5.21 -6.22
CA MET A 199 19.86 -4.94 -5.53
C MET A 199 19.17 -6.24 -5.07
N LEU A 200 19.11 -7.23 -5.94
CA LEU A 200 18.38 -8.47 -5.71
C LEU A 200 19.03 -9.34 -4.64
N GLU A 201 20.34 -9.56 -4.73
CA GLU A 201 21.02 -10.46 -3.79
C GLU A 201 21.15 -9.85 -2.39
N THR A 202 21.25 -8.52 -2.29
CA THR A 202 21.20 -7.83 -0.99
C THR A 202 19.82 -7.89 -0.37
N LEU A 203 18.75 -7.76 -1.16
CA LEU A 203 17.37 -7.91 -0.70
C LEU A 203 17.10 -9.32 -0.18
N LYS A 204 17.51 -10.36 -0.93
CA LYS A 204 17.43 -11.76 -0.51
C LYS A 204 18.22 -12.03 0.77
N LEU A 205 19.43 -11.48 0.88
CA LEU A 205 20.24 -11.59 2.09
C LEU A 205 19.51 -10.99 3.29
N GLY A 206 18.95 -9.78 3.16
CA GLY A 206 18.13 -9.13 4.18
C GLY A 206 16.99 -10.02 4.65
N LYS A 207 16.17 -10.50 3.72
CA LYS A 207 15.07 -11.43 3.99
C LYS A 207 15.52 -12.72 4.68
N SER A 208 16.65 -13.28 4.27
CA SER A 208 17.15 -14.52 4.87
C SER A 208 17.62 -14.34 6.32
N LEU A 209 18.16 -13.16 6.65
CA LEU A 209 18.66 -12.86 7.98
C LEU A 209 17.55 -12.35 8.89
N ARG A 210 16.60 -11.58 8.37
CA ARG A 210 15.51 -10.93 9.12
C ARG A 210 14.16 -11.15 8.42
N PRO A 211 13.64 -12.38 8.41
CA PRO A 211 12.41 -12.72 7.71
C PRO A 211 11.15 -12.08 8.32
N SER A 212 11.18 -11.71 9.60
CA SER A 212 10.03 -11.07 10.26
C SER A 212 9.87 -9.58 9.90
N SER A 213 10.91 -8.96 9.33
CA SER A 213 10.86 -7.58 8.84
C SER A 213 10.47 -7.53 7.36
N LEU A 214 9.72 -6.49 6.98
CA LEU A 214 9.31 -6.28 5.59
C LEU A 214 10.38 -5.51 4.82
N TRP A 215 10.96 -6.14 3.80
CA TRP A 215 12.07 -5.64 3.02
C TRP A 215 11.63 -5.07 1.68
N GLY A 216 12.25 -3.95 1.28
CA GLY A 216 12.02 -3.30 0.01
C GLY A 216 12.90 -2.07 -0.17
N TYR A 217 12.81 -1.42 -1.33
CA TYR A 217 13.58 -0.23 -1.66
C TYR A 217 12.72 1.02 -1.55
N TYR A 218 13.25 2.05 -0.88
CA TYR A 218 12.67 3.39 -0.90
C TYR A 218 12.52 3.88 -2.34
N LEU A 219 11.44 4.63 -2.60
CA LEU A 219 11.06 5.19 -3.90
C LEU A 219 10.53 4.17 -4.92
N PHE A 220 10.36 2.89 -4.56
CA PHE A 220 9.84 1.88 -5.49
C PHE A 220 8.43 1.40 -5.11
N PRO A 221 7.48 1.37 -6.07
CA PRO A 221 7.60 1.88 -7.44
C PRO A 221 7.56 3.42 -7.52
N ASP A 222 8.05 3.96 -8.64
CA ASP A 222 7.97 5.39 -8.96
C ASP A 222 7.11 5.58 -10.22
N CYS A 223 6.28 6.61 -10.20
CA CYS A 223 5.34 6.99 -11.26
C CYS A 223 5.92 8.05 -12.22
N TYR A 224 6.99 8.77 -11.81
CA TYR A 224 7.60 9.88 -12.57
C TYR A 224 6.59 10.91 -13.15
N ASN A 225 5.52 11.19 -12.41
CA ASN A 225 4.44 12.11 -12.77
C ASN A 225 4.67 13.55 -12.25
N THR A 226 5.90 14.08 -12.31
CA THR A 226 6.26 15.37 -11.67
C THR A 226 6.14 16.61 -12.58
N HIS A 227 5.64 16.45 -13.82
CA HIS A 227 5.51 17.51 -14.80
C HIS A 227 4.25 18.37 -14.58
N PHE A 228 4.13 18.98 -13.39
CA PHE A 228 2.95 19.74 -12.94
C PHE A 228 2.58 20.94 -13.84
N THR A 229 3.52 21.45 -14.63
CA THR A 229 3.31 22.59 -15.55
C THR A 229 2.76 22.18 -16.91
N LYS A 230 2.62 20.88 -17.18
CA LYS A 230 2.03 20.40 -18.44
C LYS A 230 0.56 20.84 -18.50
N PRO A 231 0.08 21.42 -19.62
CA PRO A 231 -1.34 21.65 -19.81
C PRO A 231 -2.13 20.34 -19.62
N ASN A 232 -3.26 20.41 -18.93
CA ASN A 232 -4.10 19.24 -18.61
C ASN A 232 -3.34 18.15 -17.83
N TYR A 233 -2.49 18.55 -16.88
CA TYR A 233 -1.91 17.60 -15.94
C TYR A 233 -3.01 16.84 -15.19
N ASP A 234 -2.96 15.51 -15.27
CA ASP A 234 -3.94 14.57 -14.72
C ASP A 234 -3.34 13.64 -13.64
N GLY A 235 -2.03 13.76 -13.42
CA GLY A 235 -1.27 12.95 -12.47
C GLY A 235 -0.94 11.54 -12.94
N HIS A 236 -1.46 11.04 -14.06
CA HIS A 236 -1.22 9.65 -14.49
C HIS A 236 0.27 9.37 -14.68
N CYS A 237 0.68 8.16 -14.29
CA CYS A 237 2.02 7.68 -14.64
C CYS A 237 2.11 7.58 -16.17
N PRO A 238 3.16 8.12 -16.80
CA PRO A 238 3.35 7.96 -18.23
C PRO A 238 3.32 6.47 -18.61
N PRO A 239 2.68 6.06 -19.73
CA PRO A 239 2.59 4.64 -20.09
C PRO A 239 3.94 3.91 -20.16
N ILE A 240 4.99 4.61 -20.58
CA ILE A 240 6.35 4.06 -20.58
C ILE A 240 6.89 3.75 -19.18
N GLU A 241 6.46 4.49 -18.16
CA GLU A 241 6.88 4.28 -16.77
C GLU A 241 6.15 3.10 -16.14
N LEU A 242 4.88 2.87 -16.52
CA LEU A 242 4.16 1.64 -16.18
C LEU A 242 4.89 0.41 -16.74
N GLN A 243 5.31 0.47 -18.02
CA GLN A 243 6.07 -0.61 -18.64
C GLN A 243 7.42 -0.83 -17.95
N ARG A 244 8.15 0.24 -17.64
CA ARG A 244 9.43 0.14 -16.92
C ARG A 244 9.26 -0.42 -15.51
N ASN A 245 8.13 -0.16 -14.85
CA ASN A 245 7.81 -0.81 -13.58
C ASN A 245 7.47 -2.29 -13.78
N ASN A 246 6.85 -2.70 -14.89
CA ASN A 246 6.69 -4.11 -15.22
C ASN A 246 8.04 -4.81 -15.46
N ASP A 247 8.98 -4.15 -16.14
CA ASP A 247 10.32 -4.70 -16.41
C ASP A 247 11.16 -4.89 -15.12
N LEU A 248 10.74 -4.25 -14.02
CA LEU A 248 11.29 -4.43 -12.68
C LEU A 248 10.63 -5.58 -11.90
N GLN A 249 9.87 -6.46 -12.55
CA GLN A 249 9.22 -7.62 -11.91
C GLN A 249 10.17 -8.36 -10.95
N TRP A 250 11.40 -8.63 -11.38
CA TRP A 250 12.41 -9.29 -10.55
C TRP A 250 12.65 -8.65 -9.16
N LEU A 251 12.40 -7.35 -9.00
CA LEU A 251 12.50 -6.64 -7.74
C LEU A 251 11.27 -6.88 -6.87
N TRP A 252 10.08 -6.86 -7.48
CA TRP A 252 8.80 -7.11 -6.81
C TRP A 252 8.72 -8.53 -6.28
N ASN A 253 9.19 -9.52 -7.05
CA ASN A 253 9.20 -10.95 -6.67
C ASN A 253 9.89 -11.18 -5.32
N ASP A 254 10.97 -10.44 -5.08
CA ASP A 254 11.79 -10.62 -3.91
C ASP A 254 11.55 -9.56 -2.82
N SER A 255 10.71 -8.55 -3.07
CA SER A 255 10.29 -7.61 -2.04
C SER A 255 9.23 -8.23 -1.13
N THR A 256 9.15 -7.82 0.13
CA THR A 256 8.05 -8.16 1.05
C THR A 256 7.21 -6.95 1.46
N ALA A 257 7.58 -5.75 0.99
CA ALA A 257 6.75 -4.55 0.99
C ALA A 257 7.17 -3.59 -0.13
N LEU A 258 6.27 -2.68 -0.50
CA LEU A 258 6.57 -1.54 -1.37
C LEU A 258 6.70 -0.25 -0.55
N TYR A 259 7.66 0.60 -0.92
CA TYR A 259 7.97 1.84 -0.22
C TYR A 259 7.97 3.05 -1.18
N PRO A 260 6.82 3.35 -1.84
CA PRO A 260 6.71 4.51 -2.71
C PRO A 260 6.82 5.80 -1.89
N SER A 261 7.32 6.87 -2.52
CA SER A 261 7.37 8.22 -1.94
C SER A 261 6.40 9.13 -2.65
N VAL A 262 5.67 9.96 -1.90
CA VAL A 262 4.73 10.96 -2.43
C VAL A 262 5.00 12.35 -1.85
N TYR A 263 6.28 12.66 -1.61
CA TYR A 263 6.68 13.95 -1.05
C TYR A 263 6.21 15.12 -1.92
N LEU A 264 5.55 16.10 -1.29
CA LEU A 264 5.11 17.31 -1.97
C LEU A 264 6.26 18.29 -2.17
N THR A 265 6.10 19.13 -3.19
CA THR A 265 6.96 20.30 -3.45
C THR A 265 6.08 21.56 -3.40
N SER A 266 6.69 22.72 -3.17
CA SER A 266 5.95 23.99 -3.11
C SER A 266 5.16 24.30 -4.38
N ARG A 267 5.53 23.70 -5.53
CA ARG A 267 4.84 23.84 -6.82
C ARG A 267 3.41 23.29 -6.84
N VAL A 268 3.09 22.38 -5.93
CA VAL A 268 1.76 21.75 -5.83
C VAL A 268 1.07 22.06 -4.51
N ARG A 269 1.59 23.02 -3.74
CA ARG A 269 1.02 23.47 -2.48
C ARG A 269 -0.46 23.81 -2.63
N SER A 270 -1.27 23.24 -1.74
CA SER A 270 -2.71 23.48 -1.61
C SER A 270 -3.45 23.42 -2.95
N SER A 271 -3.01 22.52 -3.85
CA SER A 271 -3.52 22.42 -5.22
C SER A 271 -4.01 21.02 -5.57
N GLN A 272 -5.02 20.95 -6.44
CA GLN A 272 -5.52 19.69 -6.99
C GLN A 272 -4.42 18.88 -7.69
N ASN A 273 -3.39 19.53 -8.24
CA ASN A 273 -2.25 18.84 -8.84
C ASN A 273 -1.48 18.01 -7.79
N GLY A 274 -1.44 18.45 -6.54
CA GLY A 274 -0.92 17.68 -5.41
C GLY A 274 -1.74 16.41 -5.19
N ALA A 275 -3.07 16.51 -5.17
CA ALA A 275 -3.95 15.36 -5.02
C ALA A 275 -3.76 14.33 -6.15
N LEU A 276 -3.76 14.80 -7.41
CA LEU A 276 -3.56 13.97 -8.59
C LEU A 276 -2.17 13.31 -8.60
N TYR A 277 -1.14 14.05 -8.16
CA TYR A 277 0.23 13.53 -8.00
C TYR A 277 0.28 12.36 -7.02
N VAL A 278 -0.28 12.53 -5.83
CA VAL A 278 -0.26 11.49 -4.78
C VAL A 278 -1.13 10.30 -5.18
N ARG A 279 -2.37 10.54 -5.60
CA ARG A 279 -3.34 9.51 -5.98
C ARG A 279 -2.76 8.51 -6.98
N ASN A 280 -2.15 9.01 -8.05
CA ASN A 280 -1.65 8.16 -9.12
C ASN A 280 -0.40 7.37 -8.72
N ARG A 281 0.43 7.89 -7.80
CA ARG A 281 1.58 7.15 -7.27
C ARG A 281 1.14 6.00 -6.37
N VAL A 282 0.13 6.23 -5.55
CA VAL A 282 -0.47 5.19 -4.72
C VAL A 282 -1.20 4.16 -5.58
N HIS A 283 -1.95 4.61 -6.59
CA HIS A 283 -2.65 3.73 -7.54
C HIS A 283 -1.67 2.82 -8.30
N GLU A 284 -0.54 3.36 -8.79
CA GLU A 284 0.51 2.55 -9.41
C GLU A 284 1.14 1.57 -8.42
N SER A 285 1.32 1.97 -7.16
CA SER A 285 1.82 1.07 -6.11
C SER A 285 0.87 -0.09 -5.85
N ILE A 286 -0.45 0.16 -5.85
CA ILE A 286 -1.48 -0.88 -5.73
C ILE A 286 -1.41 -1.84 -6.92
N ARG A 287 -1.28 -1.33 -8.15
CA ARG A 287 -1.12 -2.17 -9.35
C ARG A 287 0.13 -3.05 -9.25
N VAL A 288 1.28 -2.45 -8.91
CA VAL A 288 2.56 -3.17 -8.77
C VAL A 288 2.49 -4.22 -7.68
N SER A 289 1.82 -3.94 -6.55
CA SER A 289 1.67 -4.90 -5.45
C SER A 289 1.03 -6.22 -5.85
N LYS A 290 0.23 -6.22 -6.91
CA LYS A 290 -0.53 -7.35 -7.43
C LYS A 290 0.11 -8.05 -8.62
N LEU A 291 1.23 -7.54 -9.14
CA LEU A 291 1.84 -8.08 -10.37
C LEU A 291 2.30 -9.54 -10.23
N MET A 292 2.63 -9.96 -9.01
CA MET A 292 3.12 -11.32 -8.74
C MET A 292 2.03 -12.29 -8.40
N ASP A 293 1.14 -11.86 -7.52
CA ASP A 293 -0.01 -12.63 -7.11
C ASP A 293 -1.10 -11.63 -6.72
N ASP A 294 -2.15 -11.58 -7.51
CA ASP A 294 -3.30 -10.70 -7.28
C ASP A 294 -4.12 -11.13 -6.06
N LYS A 295 -3.99 -12.39 -5.62
CA LYS A 295 -4.62 -12.92 -4.40
C LYS A 295 -3.78 -12.66 -3.15
N ASN A 296 -2.47 -12.44 -3.29
CA ASN A 296 -1.54 -12.13 -2.21
C ASN A 296 -0.74 -10.84 -2.49
N PRO A 297 -1.39 -9.65 -2.52
CA PRO A 297 -0.69 -8.41 -2.85
C PRO A 297 0.35 -8.03 -1.80
N LEU A 298 1.44 -7.37 -2.22
CA LEU A 298 2.43 -6.83 -1.29
C LEU A 298 1.84 -5.68 -0.44
N PRO A 299 2.17 -5.60 0.86
CA PRO A 299 1.81 -4.43 1.68
C PRO A 299 2.55 -3.17 1.18
N ILE A 300 1.88 -2.03 1.28
CA ILE A 300 2.38 -0.74 0.77
C ILE A 300 2.51 0.23 1.94
N TYR A 301 3.71 0.77 2.14
CA TYR A 301 3.99 1.79 3.14
C TYR A 301 4.47 3.06 2.47
N VAL A 302 3.58 4.05 2.39
CA VAL A 302 3.81 5.26 1.62
C VAL A 302 4.64 6.26 2.43
N TYR A 303 5.76 6.70 1.88
CA TYR A 303 6.58 7.75 2.47
C TYR A 303 5.97 9.14 2.21
N ILE A 304 5.76 9.89 3.30
CA ILE A 304 5.39 11.31 3.30
C ILE A 304 6.40 12.13 4.10
N ARG A 305 6.33 13.46 3.94
CA ARG A 305 7.03 14.44 4.78
C ARG A 305 6.01 15.42 5.35
N LEU A 306 6.32 15.97 6.52
CA LEU A 306 5.54 17.05 7.12
C LEU A 306 5.86 18.43 6.53
N VAL A 307 6.89 18.51 5.69
CA VAL A 307 7.37 19.74 5.06
C VAL A 307 7.56 19.50 3.57
N PHE A 308 7.51 20.56 2.76
CA PHE A 308 7.83 20.46 1.34
C PHE A 308 9.29 20.06 1.12
N THR A 309 9.54 19.32 0.05
CA THR A 309 10.87 18.80 -0.29
C THR A 309 11.88 19.93 -0.56
N ASP A 310 11.43 20.97 -1.25
CA ASP A 310 12.17 22.17 -1.63
C ASP A 310 12.09 23.31 -0.59
N GLN A 311 11.24 23.17 0.44
CA GLN A 311 11.13 24.13 1.56
C GLN A 311 11.13 23.37 2.90
N THR A 312 12.31 22.94 3.34
CA THR A 312 12.48 21.94 4.42
C THR A 312 12.14 22.39 5.84
N THR A 313 11.67 23.62 6.00
CA THR A 313 11.21 24.24 7.26
C THR A 313 9.75 24.69 7.20
N THR A 314 9.08 24.55 6.06
CA THR A 314 7.69 24.96 5.87
C THR A 314 6.79 23.75 5.99
N PHE A 315 5.99 23.69 7.06
CA PHE A 315 5.04 22.61 7.26
C PHE A 315 3.94 22.61 6.19
N LEU A 316 3.45 21.43 5.86
CA LEU A 316 2.28 21.23 5.01
C LEU A 316 1.05 21.84 5.69
N GLU A 317 0.18 22.49 4.93
CA GLU A 317 -1.10 22.98 5.42
C GLU A 317 -2.13 21.85 5.50
N LEU A 318 -3.30 22.11 6.08
CA LEU A 318 -4.37 21.11 6.13
C LEU A 318 -4.76 20.63 4.72
N ASP A 319 -4.86 21.54 3.74
CA ASP A 319 -5.15 21.19 2.35
C ASP A 319 -4.08 20.28 1.75
N ASP A 320 -2.80 20.49 2.07
CA ASP A 320 -1.73 19.61 1.63
C ASP A 320 -1.81 18.22 2.29
N LEU A 321 -2.23 18.15 3.55
CA LEU A 321 -2.49 16.88 4.24
C LEU A 321 -3.70 16.14 3.63
N VAL A 322 -4.75 16.87 3.22
CA VAL A 322 -5.87 16.31 2.44
C VAL A 322 -5.39 15.78 1.09
N HIS A 323 -4.58 16.55 0.37
CA HIS A 323 -4.01 16.17 -0.92
C HIS A 323 -2.87 15.14 -0.83
N SER A 324 -2.48 14.72 0.37
CA SER A 324 -1.49 13.65 0.59
C SER A 324 -2.07 12.49 1.39
N VAL A 325 -2.11 12.59 2.70
CA VAL A 325 -2.71 11.58 3.60
C VAL A 325 -4.16 11.29 3.22
N GLY A 326 -4.95 12.33 2.92
CA GLY A 326 -6.33 12.16 2.49
C GLY A 326 -6.47 11.38 1.18
N GLU A 327 -5.53 11.49 0.25
CA GLU A 327 -5.52 10.66 -0.98
C GLU A 327 -5.04 9.23 -0.72
N ILE A 328 -4.09 9.03 0.19
CA ILE A 328 -3.48 7.72 0.44
C ILE A 328 -4.46 6.76 1.13
N VAL A 329 -5.12 7.21 2.20
CA VAL A 329 -5.97 6.38 3.08
C VAL A 329 -7.13 5.70 2.32
N PRO A 330 -7.97 6.41 1.55
CA PRO A 330 -9.12 5.82 0.86
C PRO A 330 -8.74 4.96 -0.36
N LEU A 331 -7.46 4.83 -0.71
CA LEU A 331 -6.98 3.87 -1.70
C LEU A 331 -6.60 2.50 -1.06
N GLY A 332 -6.55 2.44 0.27
CA GLY A 332 -6.35 1.22 1.04
C GLY A 332 -4.92 0.71 1.05
N VAL A 333 -3.96 1.58 1.38
CA VAL A 333 -2.57 1.17 1.66
C VAL A 333 -2.44 0.55 3.05
N SER A 334 -1.34 -0.15 3.31
CA SER A 334 -1.07 -0.80 4.61
C SER A 334 -0.57 0.17 5.68
N GLY A 335 0.07 1.27 5.28
CA GLY A 335 0.56 2.28 6.21
C GLY A 335 1.22 3.47 5.56
N ILE A 336 1.59 4.43 6.41
CA ILE A 336 2.23 5.69 6.02
C ILE A 336 3.46 5.91 6.92
N ILE A 337 4.60 6.17 6.29
CA ILE A 337 5.86 6.48 6.95
C ILE A 337 6.09 7.98 6.85
N ILE A 338 6.12 8.65 8.00
CA ILE A 338 6.44 10.07 8.13
C ILE A 338 7.94 10.19 8.29
N TRP A 339 8.63 10.57 7.22
CA TRP A 339 10.07 10.78 7.26
C TRP A 339 10.42 12.24 7.54
N GLY A 340 11.50 12.44 8.29
CA GLY A 340 12.01 13.77 8.61
C GLY A 340 13.53 13.79 8.72
N SER A 341 14.13 14.87 8.23
CA SER A 341 15.56 15.12 8.41
C SER A 341 15.83 15.84 9.73
N LEU A 342 17.11 16.00 10.10
CA LEU A 342 17.52 16.86 11.21
C LEU A 342 16.98 18.29 11.10
N SER A 343 16.63 18.79 9.91
CA SER A 343 16.04 20.13 9.74
C SER A 343 14.83 20.39 10.63
N LEU A 344 14.04 19.35 10.93
CA LEU A 344 12.86 19.45 11.81
C LEU A 344 13.22 19.61 13.29
N THR A 345 14.43 19.19 13.70
CA THR A 345 14.82 19.02 15.10
C THR A 345 16.15 19.73 15.43
N ARG A 346 16.61 20.62 14.53
CA ARG A 346 17.91 21.32 14.60
C ARG A 346 18.03 22.32 15.76
N SER A 347 16.93 22.81 16.30
CA SER A 347 16.91 23.86 17.32
C SER A 347 15.68 23.74 18.21
N LEU A 348 15.74 24.37 19.39
CA LEU A 348 14.57 24.48 20.29
C LEU A 348 13.37 25.09 19.57
N VAL A 349 13.58 26.12 18.73
CA VAL A 349 12.52 26.75 17.93
C VAL A 349 11.89 25.76 16.95
N SER A 350 12.72 24.95 16.27
CA SER A 350 12.24 23.90 15.36
C SER A 350 11.41 22.84 16.10
N CYS A 351 11.86 22.44 17.30
CA CYS A 351 11.16 21.48 18.14
C CYS A 351 9.81 22.01 18.65
N ILE A 352 9.75 23.26 19.12
CA ILE A 352 8.50 23.91 19.51
C ILE A 352 7.55 24.04 18.31
N GLY A 353 8.08 24.43 17.15
CA GLY A 353 7.31 24.51 15.90
C GLY A 353 6.71 23.15 15.50
N LEU A 354 7.51 22.08 15.60
CA LEU A 354 7.05 20.73 15.34
C LEU A 354 6.00 20.27 16.36
N GLU A 355 6.20 20.53 17.66
CA GLU A 355 5.23 20.20 18.71
C GLU A 355 3.88 20.88 18.46
N ASN A 356 3.91 22.19 18.16
CA ASN A 356 2.70 22.96 17.87
C ASN A 356 2.00 22.45 16.60
N TYR A 357 2.76 22.16 15.54
CA TYR A 357 2.21 21.58 14.32
C TYR A 357 1.59 20.20 14.56
N MET A 358 2.24 19.36 15.37
CA MET A 358 1.72 18.05 15.75
C MET A 358 0.39 18.17 16.48
N LYS A 359 0.32 19.00 17.52
CA LYS A 359 -0.89 19.19 18.33
C LYS A 359 -2.01 19.93 17.59
N GLY A 360 -1.68 20.95 16.81
CA GLY A 360 -2.66 21.84 16.19
C GLY A 360 -3.18 21.40 14.83
N THR A 361 -2.43 20.58 14.09
CA THR A 361 -2.77 20.25 12.70
C THR A 361 -2.62 18.77 12.39
N LEU A 362 -1.44 18.19 12.62
CA LEU A 362 -1.16 16.83 12.19
C LEU A 362 -2.01 15.80 12.95
N LEU A 363 -1.88 15.71 14.27
CA LEU A 363 -2.54 14.66 15.06
C LEU A 363 -4.07 14.73 14.98
N PRO A 364 -4.74 15.89 15.06
CA PRO A 364 -6.18 15.97 14.82
C PRO A 364 -6.59 15.37 13.46
N TYR A 365 -5.83 15.69 12.40
CA TYR A 365 -6.10 15.16 11.08
C TYR A 365 -5.81 13.65 10.97
N LEU A 366 -4.73 13.16 11.58
CA LEU A 366 -4.43 11.72 11.60
C LEU A 366 -5.50 10.93 12.37
N ILE A 367 -6.00 11.45 13.49
CA ILE A 367 -7.11 10.85 14.25
C ILE A 367 -8.36 10.79 13.38
N ASN A 368 -8.71 11.91 12.73
CA ASN A 368 -9.86 12.00 11.83
C ASN A 368 -9.83 10.90 10.76
N VAL A 369 -8.75 10.83 9.96
CA VAL A 369 -8.69 9.86 8.85
C VAL A 369 -8.59 8.41 9.35
N THR A 370 -7.92 8.18 10.48
CA THR A 370 -7.74 6.83 11.04
C THR A 370 -9.06 6.27 11.53
N LEU A 371 -9.80 7.06 12.31
CA LEU A 371 -11.08 6.61 12.87
C LEU A 371 -12.15 6.48 11.78
N ALA A 372 -12.20 7.39 10.80
CA ALA A 372 -13.08 7.26 9.64
C ALA A 372 -12.80 5.97 8.84
N ALA A 373 -11.53 5.67 8.55
CA ALA A 373 -11.16 4.46 7.84
C ALA A 373 -11.47 3.18 8.63
N LYS A 374 -11.21 3.16 9.95
CA LYS A 374 -11.57 2.03 10.81
C LYS A 374 -13.08 1.85 10.90
N MET A 375 -13.83 2.94 11.04
CA MET A 375 -15.29 2.91 11.10
C MET A 375 -15.88 2.34 9.81
N CYS A 376 -15.42 2.84 8.65
CA CYS A 376 -15.83 2.29 7.37
C CYS A 376 -15.48 0.79 7.27
N GLY A 377 -14.26 0.39 7.65
CA GLY A 377 -13.84 -1.02 7.66
C GLY A 377 -14.69 -1.90 8.59
N GLN A 378 -15.10 -1.41 9.77
CA GLN A 378 -16.03 -2.14 10.62
C GLN A 378 -17.40 -2.27 9.95
N VAL A 379 -17.93 -1.16 9.41
CA VAL A 379 -19.29 -1.07 8.88
C VAL A 379 -19.44 -1.87 7.60
N LEU A 380 -18.60 -1.65 6.60
CA LEU A 380 -18.70 -2.29 5.28
C LEU A 380 -17.98 -3.63 5.21
N CYS A 381 -16.82 -3.77 5.87
CA CYS A 381 -16.00 -4.97 5.78
C CYS A 381 -16.18 -5.94 6.94
N LYS A 382 -16.93 -5.60 8.00
CA LYS A 382 -17.00 -6.42 9.23
C LYS A 382 -15.60 -6.71 9.79
N ASN A 383 -14.67 -5.76 9.67
CA ASN A 383 -13.24 -5.89 10.02
C ASN A 383 -12.44 -6.91 9.20
N GLN A 384 -12.97 -7.44 8.09
CA GLN A 384 -12.32 -8.45 7.24
C GLN A 384 -11.58 -7.87 6.02
N GLY A 385 -11.49 -6.55 5.95
CA GLY A 385 -10.86 -5.83 4.85
C GLY A 385 -10.65 -4.37 5.18
N ILE A 386 -10.24 -3.61 4.18
CA ILE A 386 -10.05 -2.16 4.23
C ILE A 386 -11.02 -1.49 3.26
N CYS A 387 -11.64 -0.38 3.68
CA CYS A 387 -12.46 0.41 2.78
C CYS A 387 -11.59 1.11 1.73
N THR A 388 -11.99 0.99 0.47
CA THR A 388 -11.40 1.76 -0.63
C THR A 388 -12.47 2.42 -1.47
N ARG A 389 -12.12 3.50 -2.18
CA ARG A 389 -13.06 4.18 -3.08
C ARG A 389 -13.54 3.21 -4.14
N LYS A 390 -14.84 3.22 -4.43
CA LYS A 390 -15.42 2.49 -5.56
C LYS A 390 -14.82 2.95 -6.89
N ASP A 391 -14.76 4.27 -7.06
CA ASP A 391 -13.98 4.89 -8.13
C ASP A 391 -12.75 5.55 -7.52
N TRP A 392 -11.59 4.93 -7.73
CA TRP A 392 -10.30 5.38 -7.23
C TRP A 392 -9.95 6.82 -7.64
N ASN A 393 -10.53 7.32 -8.74
CA ASN A 393 -10.23 8.63 -9.31
C ASN A 393 -11.19 9.75 -8.87
N THR A 394 -12.09 9.49 -7.92
CA THR A 394 -12.95 10.51 -7.31
C THR A 394 -12.22 11.30 -6.20
N ASN A 395 -12.73 12.50 -5.87
CA ASN A 395 -12.26 13.34 -4.76
C ASN A 395 -13.02 13.02 -3.45
N THR A 396 -13.32 11.74 -3.20
CA THR A 396 -14.02 11.33 -1.97
C THR A 396 -13.01 10.89 -0.90
N TYR A 397 -13.12 11.42 0.30
CA TYR A 397 -12.16 11.20 1.39
C TYR A 397 -12.77 10.40 2.54
N LEU A 398 -11.95 9.62 3.25
CA LEU A 398 -12.34 8.99 4.51
C LEU A 398 -12.05 9.95 5.66
N HIS A 399 -12.97 10.87 5.89
CA HIS A 399 -12.94 11.81 7.01
C HIS A 399 -14.14 11.60 7.93
N LEU A 400 -13.98 11.87 9.23
CA LEU A 400 -15.10 11.98 10.14
C LEU A 400 -15.93 13.21 9.76
N ASN A 401 -17.25 13.06 9.75
CA ASN A 401 -18.17 14.16 9.49
C ASN A 401 -18.05 15.22 10.61
N ALA A 402 -17.57 16.41 10.26
CA ALA A 402 -17.35 17.50 11.20
C ALA A 402 -18.63 18.03 11.87
N THR A 403 -19.81 17.68 11.35
CA THR A 403 -21.10 18.01 11.99
C THR A 403 -21.39 17.09 13.17
N ASN A 404 -20.94 15.83 13.09
CA ASN A 404 -21.27 14.78 14.06
C ASN A 404 -20.12 14.47 15.01
N PHE A 405 -18.89 14.83 14.65
CA PHE A 405 -17.69 14.55 15.43
C PHE A 405 -16.88 15.79 15.72
N ASP A 406 -16.39 15.88 16.94
CA ASP A 406 -15.42 16.89 17.38
C ASP A 406 -14.18 16.20 17.97
N ILE A 407 -12.99 16.67 17.59
CA ILE A 407 -11.72 16.13 18.07
C ILE A 407 -11.09 17.16 19.00
N GLU A 408 -11.20 16.93 20.30
CA GLU A 408 -10.76 17.85 21.33
C GLU A 408 -9.38 17.47 21.86
N LEU A 409 -8.48 18.45 21.96
CA LEU A 409 -7.25 18.33 22.75
C LEU A 409 -7.54 18.76 24.20
N GLN A 410 -7.58 17.80 25.12
CA GLN A 410 -7.83 18.07 26.54
C GLN A 410 -6.63 18.73 27.22
N GLN A 411 -6.88 19.34 28.38
CA GLN A 411 -5.86 20.00 29.21
C GLN A 411 -4.71 19.06 29.63
N ASN A 412 -4.97 17.76 29.74
CA ASN A 412 -3.97 16.74 30.05
C ASN A 412 -3.05 16.40 28.85
N GLY A 413 -3.23 17.06 27.70
CA GLY A 413 -2.47 16.83 26.47
C GLY A 413 -2.94 15.65 25.63
N LYS A 414 -4.02 14.96 26.02
CA LYS A 414 -4.59 13.83 25.28
C LYS A 414 -5.73 14.28 24.39
N PHE A 415 -5.85 13.63 23.24
CA PHE A 415 -6.99 13.82 22.35
C PHE A 415 -8.15 12.91 22.74
N VAL A 416 -9.36 13.43 22.61
CA VAL A 416 -10.62 12.67 22.71
C VAL A 416 -11.50 13.00 21.50
N VAL A 417 -12.36 12.06 21.12
CA VAL A 417 -13.33 12.28 20.05
C VAL A 417 -14.72 12.26 20.67
N HIS A 418 -15.47 13.34 20.46
CA HIS A 418 -16.86 13.47 20.85
C HIS A 418 -17.77 13.20 19.65
N GLY A 419 -18.96 12.67 19.93
CA GLY A 419 -19.98 12.43 18.92
C GLY A 419 -20.17 10.97 18.54
N LYS A 420 -21.11 10.74 17.62
CA LYS A 420 -21.50 9.41 17.15
C LYS A 420 -21.89 9.47 15.68
N PRO A 421 -21.71 8.39 14.91
CA PRO A 421 -22.11 8.40 13.52
C PRO A 421 -23.63 8.39 13.38
N SER A 422 -24.11 9.11 12.38
CA SER A 422 -25.49 9.10 11.91
C SER A 422 -25.73 7.98 10.90
N LEU A 423 -27.00 7.73 10.54
CA LEU A 423 -27.32 6.75 9.49
C LEU A 423 -26.78 7.24 8.14
N GLU A 424 -26.86 8.55 7.90
CA GLU A 424 -26.35 9.23 6.71
C GLU A 424 -24.83 9.03 6.55
N ASP A 425 -24.06 9.07 7.65
CA ASP A 425 -22.62 8.79 7.60
C ASP A 425 -22.35 7.35 7.13
N LEU A 426 -23.13 6.38 7.60
CA LEU A 426 -22.98 4.98 7.19
C LEU A 426 -23.42 4.75 5.73
N GLN A 427 -24.46 5.46 5.29
CA GLN A 427 -24.91 5.45 3.91
C GLN A 427 -23.87 6.08 2.97
N GLU A 428 -23.19 7.15 3.39
CA GLU A 428 -22.12 7.78 2.62
C GLU A 428 -20.92 6.84 2.44
N PHE A 429 -20.61 6.02 3.45
CA PHE A 429 -19.65 4.92 3.29
C PHE A 429 -20.12 3.95 2.21
N SER A 430 -21.34 3.40 2.34
CA SER A 430 -21.90 2.44 1.39
C SER A 430 -21.97 3.00 -0.04
N LYS A 431 -22.23 4.29 -0.19
CA LYS A 431 -22.32 4.97 -1.48
C LYS A 431 -20.97 5.03 -2.19
N ASN A 432 -19.92 5.49 -1.51
CA ASN A 432 -18.66 5.87 -2.16
C ASN A 432 -17.52 4.85 -2.00
N PHE A 433 -17.63 3.92 -1.06
CA PHE A 433 -16.58 2.97 -0.73
C PHE A 433 -17.08 1.53 -0.88
N HIS A 434 -16.15 0.62 -1.16
CA HIS A 434 -16.36 -0.83 -1.09
C HIS A 434 -15.27 -1.47 -0.24
N CYS A 435 -15.48 -2.73 0.08
CA CYS A 435 -14.55 -3.50 0.86
C CYS A 435 -13.50 -4.19 -0.02
N SER A 436 -12.24 -3.85 0.21
CA SER A 436 -11.09 -4.60 -0.32
C SER A 436 -10.65 -5.62 0.73
N CYS A 437 -10.95 -6.90 0.49
CA CYS A 437 -10.71 -7.95 1.47
C CYS A 437 -9.23 -8.17 1.74
N TYR A 438 -8.90 -8.56 2.97
CA TYR A 438 -7.58 -9.10 3.24
C TYR A 438 -7.36 -10.42 2.50
N THR A 439 -6.11 -10.69 2.19
CA THR A 439 -5.62 -11.99 1.71
C THR A 439 -6.17 -13.15 2.54
N ASN A 440 -6.58 -14.24 1.88
CA ASN A 440 -7.18 -15.43 2.50
C ASN A 440 -8.49 -15.23 3.27
N VAL A 441 -9.08 -14.03 3.25
CA VAL A 441 -10.38 -13.74 3.86
C VAL A 441 -11.40 -13.48 2.76
N ALA A 442 -12.55 -14.15 2.83
CA ALA A 442 -13.69 -13.91 1.94
C ALA A 442 -14.62 -12.89 2.62
N CYS A 443 -14.61 -11.67 2.13
CA CYS A 443 -15.47 -10.60 2.62
C CYS A 443 -16.36 -10.08 1.47
N LYS A 444 -17.45 -9.42 1.84
CA LYS A 444 -18.35 -8.72 0.91
C LYS A 444 -18.82 -7.45 1.59
N ASP A 445 -19.15 -6.46 0.79
CA ASP A 445 -19.76 -5.22 1.26
C ASP A 445 -21.03 -5.52 2.06
N ARG A 446 -21.13 -4.91 3.24
CA ARG A 446 -22.40 -4.86 3.97
C ARG A 446 -23.40 -4.01 3.17
N LEU A 447 -24.52 -4.62 2.80
CA LEU A 447 -25.61 -3.94 2.10
C LEU A 447 -26.60 -3.28 3.07
N ASP A 448 -26.79 -3.89 4.23
CA ASP A 448 -27.75 -3.51 5.26
C ASP A 448 -27.12 -2.59 6.33
N VAL A 449 -26.58 -1.44 5.90
CA VAL A 449 -25.90 -0.51 6.84
C VAL A 449 -26.82 0.06 7.92
N HIS A 450 -28.14 0.10 7.69
CA HIS A 450 -29.14 0.48 8.70
C HIS A 450 -29.25 -0.52 9.86
N ASN A 451 -28.81 -1.77 9.66
CA ASN A 451 -28.78 -2.79 10.71
C ASN A 451 -27.52 -2.73 11.59
N VAL A 452 -26.59 -1.81 11.33
CA VAL A 452 -25.42 -1.62 12.20
C VAL A 452 -25.90 -1.07 13.54
N ARG A 453 -25.79 -1.88 14.60
CA ARG A 453 -26.21 -1.50 15.97
C ARG A 453 -25.12 -0.88 16.82
N SER A 454 -23.85 -1.00 16.42
CA SER A 454 -22.75 -0.38 17.16
C SER A 454 -21.54 -0.10 16.27
N VAL A 455 -20.78 0.92 16.67
CA VAL A 455 -19.46 1.27 16.14
C VAL A 455 -18.49 1.34 17.32
N ASN A 456 -17.43 0.52 17.28
CA ASN A 456 -16.40 0.51 18.32
C ASN A 456 -15.03 0.45 17.64
N VAL A 457 -14.41 1.63 17.47
CA VAL A 457 -13.14 1.76 16.76
C VAL A 457 -12.19 2.66 17.54
N CYS A 458 -10.94 2.24 17.65
CA CYS A 458 -9.90 3.00 18.35
C CYS A 458 -8.64 3.17 17.50
N THR A 459 -7.93 4.28 17.68
CA THR A 459 -6.53 4.41 17.25
C THR A 459 -5.65 3.45 18.07
N ALA A 460 -4.38 3.27 17.66
CA ALA A 460 -3.43 2.43 18.39
C ALA A 460 -3.16 2.92 19.83
N ASN A 461 -3.35 4.22 20.10
CA ASN A 461 -3.19 4.85 21.41
C ASN A 461 -4.51 5.06 22.16
N ASN A 462 -5.56 4.27 21.83
CA ASN A 462 -6.85 4.23 22.55
C ASN A 462 -7.68 5.52 22.49
N ILE A 463 -7.58 6.29 21.40
CA ILE A 463 -8.57 7.34 21.09
C ILE A 463 -9.69 6.64 20.35
N CYS A 464 -10.89 6.60 20.93
CA CYS A 464 -11.96 5.72 20.47
C CYS A 464 -13.23 6.48 20.09
N ILE A 465 -13.99 5.89 19.16
CA ILE A 465 -15.42 6.13 18.97
C ILE A 465 -16.11 4.85 19.43
N ASP A 466 -16.91 4.97 20.48
CA ASP A 466 -17.75 3.90 21.01
C ASP A 466 -19.20 4.38 21.03
N ALA A 467 -20.01 3.83 20.14
CA ALA A 467 -21.37 4.28 19.89
C ALA A 467 -22.32 3.11 19.71
N VAL A 468 -23.44 3.14 20.46
CA VAL A 468 -24.63 2.33 20.20
C VAL A 468 -25.54 3.10 19.25
N LEU A 469 -26.01 2.42 18.20
CA LEU A 469 -26.76 2.99 17.10
C LEU A 469 -28.17 2.40 17.07
N ASN A 470 -29.15 3.26 17.28
CA ASN A 470 -30.58 2.94 17.20
C ASN A 470 -31.18 3.77 16.07
N PHE A 471 -31.04 3.28 14.84
CA PHE A 471 -31.72 3.85 13.69
C PHE A 471 -33.16 3.30 13.64
N PRO A 472 -34.15 4.12 13.29
CA PRO A 472 -35.51 3.64 13.00
C PRO A 472 -35.47 2.55 11.92
N SER A 473 -36.35 1.55 12.03
CA SER A 473 -36.58 0.59 10.94
C SER A 473 -37.09 1.36 9.73
N LEU A 474 -36.60 1.06 8.53
CA LEU A 474 -37.22 1.57 7.30
C LEU A 474 -38.66 1.04 7.10
N ASP A 475 -39.06 0.04 7.90
CA ASP A 475 -40.40 -0.57 7.87
C ASP A 475 -41.38 0.04 8.91
N ASP A 476 -41.01 1.11 9.64
CA ASP A 476 -41.93 1.75 10.60
C ASP A 476 -42.82 2.85 9.98
N ASP A 477 -42.69 3.11 8.68
CA ASP A 477 -43.62 3.96 7.93
C ASP A 477 -44.45 3.09 6.96
N ASP A 478 -45.75 2.97 7.24
CA ASP A 478 -46.82 2.34 6.44
C ASP A 478 -47.09 0.82 6.61
N GLU A 479 -47.58 0.37 7.77
CA GLU A 479 -48.75 -0.54 7.77
C GLU A 479 -49.58 -0.49 9.08
N PRO A 480 -50.92 -0.35 9.03
CA PRO A 480 -51.80 -0.27 10.21
C PRO A 480 -51.94 -1.64 10.93
N PRO A 481 -52.41 -1.66 12.19
CA PRO A 481 -52.16 -2.78 13.08
C PRO A 481 -52.95 -4.02 12.67
N ILE A 482 -52.25 -5.11 12.35
CA ILE A 482 -52.82 -6.44 12.33
C ILE A 482 -52.37 -7.18 13.60
N THR A 483 -53.39 -7.62 14.31
CA THR A 483 -53.39 -8.34 15.57
C THR A 483 -52.68 -9.69 15.50
N ASP A 484 -51.80 -9.92 16.48
CA ASP A 484 -51.69 -11.13 17.30
C ASP A 484 -51.79 -12.48 16.56
N ASP A 485 -50.64 -13.08 16.23
CA ASP A 485 -50.40 -14.45 16.71
C ASP A 485 -48.90 -14.81 16.73
N THR A 486 -48.61 -15.64 17.71
CA THR A 486 -47.35 -16.20 18.20
C THR A 486 -46.42 -16.84 17.15
N SER A 487 -45.14 -16.44 17.16
CA SER A 487 -44.02 -17.40 17.08
C SER A 487 -42.75 -16.81 17.71
N GLN A 488 -42.40 -17.32 18.89
CA GLN A 488 -41.11 -17.07 19.53
C GLN A 488 -40.02 -17.81 18.76
N ASN A 489 -39.10 -17.07 18.14
CA ASN A 489 -37.79 -17.61 17.81
C ASN A 489 -36.74 -16.76 18.55
N GLN A 490 -36.26 -17.31 19.66
CA GLN A 490 -35.12 -16.80 20.41
C GLN A 490 -33.85 -17.15 19.64
N ASP A 491 -33.31 -16.19 18.88
CA ASP A 491 -31.90 -16.24 18.51
C ASP A 491 -31.09 -15.42 19.50
N SER A 492 -30.47 -16.17 20.41
CA SER A 492 -29.57 -15.70 21.45
C SER A 492 -28.33 -15.01 20.86
N ILE A 493 -28.11 -13.80 21.35
CA ILE A 493 -26.88 -13.01 21.27
C ILE A 493 -25.71 -13.90 21.73
N SER A 494 -24.77 -14.18 20.83
CA SER A 494 -23.48 -14.78 21.19
C SER A 494 -22.37 -13.77 20.90
N ASP A 495 -21.68 -13.40 21.97
CA ASP A 495 -20.49 -12.58 21.97
C ASP A 495 -19.44 -13.15 21.01
N ILE A 496 -19.02 -12.33 20.04
CA ILE A 496 -17.94 -12.66 19.12
C ILE A 496 -16.62 -12.38 19.83
N THR A 497 -16.12 -13.36 20.58
CA THR A 497 -14.71 -13.42 20.99
C THR A 497 -13.85 -13.95 19.84
N SER A 498 -13.02 -13.07 19.27
CA SER A 498 -12.03 -13.38 18.25
C SER A 498 -10.86 -14.18 18.85
N SER A 499 -10.80 -15.49 18.59
CA SER A 499 -9.61 -16.30 18.75
C SER A 499 -9.19 -16.85 17.38
N ALA A 500 -8.13 -16.27 16.81
CA ALA A 500 -7.48 -16.81 15.61
C ALA A 500 -6.46 -17.88 16.04
N PRO A 501 -6.63 -19.16 15.68
CA PRO A 501 -5.61 -20.18 15.94
C PRO A 501 -4.52 -20.16 14.86
N PRO A 502 -3.29 -20.63 15.17
CA PRO A 502 -2.16 -20.59 14.25
C PRO A 502 -2.29 -21.66 13.16
N SER A 503 -2.00 -21.25 11.92
CA SER A 503 -2.07 -22.09 10.72
C SER A 503 -1.08 -23.26 10.78
N SER A 504 -1.59 -24.48 10.88
CA SER A 504 -0.87 -25.68 10.46
C SER A 504 -1.45 -26.15 9.13
N HIS A 505 -0.55 -26.47 8.21
CA HIS A 505 -0.84 -26.87 6.84
C HIS A 505 -1.76 -28.11 6.78
N ILE A 506 -3.03 -27.92 6.47
CA ILE A 506 -3.93 -29.02 6.07
C ILE A 506 -4.31 -28.82 4.60
N LEU A 507 -3.75 -29.70 3.78
CA LEU A 507 -3.98 -29.83 2.35
C LEU A 507 -5.46 -30.23 2.10
N PRO A 508 -6.23 -29.50 1.27
CA PRO A 508 -7.61 -29.89 0.98
C PRO A 508 -7.63 -31.14 0.10
N LYS A 509 -8.04 -32.27 0.70
CA LYS A 509 -8.58 -33.42 -0.02
C LYS A 509 -10.03 -33.10 -0.41
N ASP A 510 -10.26 -32.62 -1.64
CA ASP A 510 -11.39 -33.08 -2.45
C ASP A 510 -11.28 -32.53 -3.88
N LEU A 511 -10.70 -33.33 -4.79
CA LEU A 511 -10.61 -33.03 -6.23
C LEU A 511 -11.75 -33.68 -7.02
N SER A 512 -12.79 -34.18 -6.34
CA SER A 512 -13.93 -34.87 -6.96
C SER A 512 -14.69 -33.99 -7.96
N TRP A 513 -14.78 -32.67 -7.71
CA TRP A 513 -15.48 -31.74 -8.61
C TRP A 513 -14.71 -31.40 -9.90
N CYS A 514 -13.38 -31.47 -9.91
CA CYS A 514 -12.59 -31.19 -11.11
C CYS A 514 -12.61 -32.36 -12.10
N LEU A 515 -12.73 -33.60 -11.62
CA LEU A 515 -12.77 -34.78 -12.48
C LEU A 515 -14.14 -34.96 -13.16
N PHE A 516 -15.21 -34.44 -12.58
CA PHE A 516 -16.54 -34.47 -13.21
C PHE A 516 -16.63 -33.55 -14.42
N LEU A 517 -15.95 -32.39 -14.39
CA LEU A 517 -15.91 -31.48 -15.53
C LEU A 517 -15.04 -32.03 -16.67
N LEU A 518 -13.94 -32.72 -16.36
CA LEU A 518 -13.06 -33.31 -17.38
C LEU A 518 -13.69 -34.53 -18.10
N SER A 519 -14.63 -35.25 -17.47
CA SER A 519 -15.30 -36.38 -18.13
C SER A 519 -16.30 -35.94 -19.21
N ILE A 520 -16.93 -34.77 -19.04
CA ILE A 520 -17.85 -34.19 -20.03
C ILE A 520 -17.07 -33.74 -21.29
N PHE A 521 -15.83 -33.25 -21.13
CA PHE A 521 -14.99 -32.86 -22.26
C PHE A 521 -14.38 -34.05 -23.01
N SER A 522 -14.30 -35.24 -22.43
CA SER A 522 -13.78 -36.43 -23.12
C SER A 522 -14.81 -37.11 -24.05
N GLN A 523 -16.11 -36.91 -23.86
CA GLN A 523 -17.11 -37.54 -24.73
C GLN A 523 -17.40 -36.73 -26.00
N HIS A 524 -17.18 -35.41 -25.98
CA HIS A 524 -17.40 -34.57 -27.16
C HIS A 524 -16.28 -34.64 -28.21
N TRP A 525 -15.12 -35.25 -27.90
CA TRP A 525 -14.03 -35.39 -28.88
C TRP A 525 -14.11 -36.65 -29.76
N LYS A 526 -15.08 -37.55 -29.55
CA LYS A 526 -15.23 -38.77 -30.35
C LYS A 526 -16.17 -38.67 -31.56
N TYR A 527 -16.80 -37.51 -31.79
CA TYR A 527 -17.74 -37.33 -32.91
C TYR A 527 -17.36 -36.20 -33.88
N LEU A 528 -16.09 -35.79 -33.91
CA LEU A 528 -15.57 -34.79 -34.86
C LEU A 528 -14.29 -35.23 -35.61
N LEU A 529 -14.03 -36.53 -35.63
CA LEU A 529 -13.20 -37.25 -36.61
C LEU A 529 -14.10 -38.31 -37.27
#